data_AF-A0A7K3LGH1-F1
#
_entry.id   AF-A0A7K3LGH1-F1
#
_cell.length_a   1.000
_cell.length_b   1.000
_cell.length_c   1.000
_cell.angle_alpha   90.00
_cell.angle_beta   90.00
_cell.angle_gamma   90.00
#
_symmetry.space_group_name_H-M   'P 1'
#
loop_
_entity.id
_entity.type
_entity.pdbx_description
1 polymer ?
#
loop_
_entity_poly.entity_id
_entity_poly.type
_entity_poly.pdbx_seq_one_letter_code
_entity_poly.pdbx_strand_id
1 'polypeptide(L)' 'MNAPRRYLVDAMVAEADARRRATEEGRDPEQCPEVAALKAQLGVQQQLAQRVNGPRREGYDPLRGLQHTRVIGP' A
#
# COMPACT_ATOMS: atom_id res chain seq x y z
N MET A 1 -9.41 -16.15 -12.09
CA MET A 1 -8.88 -14.88 -12.63
C MET A 1 -8.43 -14.01 -11.45
N ASN A 2 -7.15 -14.04 -11.07
CA ASN A 2 -6.60 -13.48 -9.81
C ASN A 2 -5.73 -12.21 -10.01
N ALA A 3 -5.92 -11.50 -11.13
CA ALA A 3 -5.04 -10.43 -11.60
C ALA A 3 -5.07 -9.07 -10.83
N PRO A 4 -6.19 -8.59 -10.25
CA PRO A 4 -6.24 -7.21 -9.75
C PRO A 4 -5.41 -6.98 -8.49
N ARG A 5 -5.23 -8.01 -7.65
CA ARG A 5 -4.52 -7.89 -6.37
C ARG A 5 -3.00 -7.83 -6.52
N ARG A 6 -2.45 -8.46 -7.57
CA ARG A 6 -1.01 -8.38 -7.87
C ARG A 6 -0.61 -6.97 -8.30
N TYR A 7 -1.39 -6.35 -9.18
CA TYR A 7 -1.10 -5.00 -9.68
C TYR A 7 -1.01 -3.94 -8.57
N LEU A 8 -1.92 -3.95 -7.59
CA LEU A 8 -1.89 -3.01 -6.47
C LEU A 8 -0.65 -3.23 -5.59
N VAL A 9 -0.30 -4.49 -5.32
CA VAL A 9 0.89 -4.82 -4.52
C VAL A 9 2.16 -4.38 -5.25
N ASP A 10 2.26 -4.63 -6.55
CA ASP A 10 3.42 -4.24 -7.35
C ASP A 10 3.60 -2.70 -7.37
N ALA A 11 2.49 -1.95 -7.47
CA ALA A 11 2.51 -0.48 -7.38
C ALA A 11 2.92 0.01 -5.99
N MET A 12 2.54 -0.69 -4.92
CA MET A 12 2.95 -0.35 -3.54
C MET A 12 4.45 -0.59 -3.32
N VAL A 13 4.97 -1.70 -3.86
CA VAL A 13 6.40 -2.01 -3.80
C VAL A 13 7.21 -0.98 -4.58
N ALA A 14 6.77 -0.62 -5.79
CA ALA A 14 7.43 0.41 -6.59
C ALA A 14 7.49 1.78 -5.89
N GLU A 15 6.41 2.19 -5.22
CA GLU A 15 6.38 3.45 -4.44
C GLU A 15 7.36 3.42 -3.27
N ALA A 16 7.40 2.30 -2.52
CA ALA A 16 8.33 2.11 -1.41
C ALA A 16 9.79 2.14 -1.86
N ASP A 17 10.12 1.51 -2.99
CA ASP A 17 11.46 1.53 -3.57
C ASP A 17 11.87 2.93 -4.08
N ALA A 18 10.94 3.67 -4.67
CA ALA A 18 11.19 5.06 -5.08
C ALA A 18 11.46 5.97 -3.88
N ARG A 19 10.70 5.81 -2.78
CA ARG A 19 10.96 6.54 -1.52
C ARG A 19 12.31 6.21 -0.93
N ARG A 20 12.66 4.92 -0.92
CA ARG A 20 13.94 4.44 -0.40
C ARG A 20 15.10 5.05 -1.18
N ARG A 21 15.06 5.00 -2.51
CA ARG A 21 16.08 5.64 -3.37
C ARG A 21 16.18 7.15 -3.15
N ALA A 22 15.05 7.85 -3.06
CA ALA A 22 15.05 9.27 -2.74
C ALA A 22 15.77 9.57 -1.42
N THR A 23 15.50 8.77 -0.39
CA THR A 23 16.11 8.90 0.94
C THR A 23 17.61 8.57 0.90
N GLU A 24 18.00 7.50 0.21
CA GLU A 24 19.41 7.08 0.02
C GLU A 24 20.23 8.15 -0.71
N GLU A 25 19.60 8.89 -1.63
CA GLU A 25 20.20 10.02 -2.34
C GLU A 25 20.13 11.36 -1.58
N GLY A 26 19.59 11.37 -0.36
CA GLY A 26 19.44 12.58 0.46
C GLY A 26 18.38 13.56 -0.07
N ARG A 27 17.50 13.11 -0.98
CA ARG A 27 16.37 13.88 -1.50
C ARG A 27 15.15 13.67 -0.62
N ASP A 28 14.33 14.71 -0.44
CA ASP A 28 13.03 14.56 0.20
C ASP A 28 12.10 13.72 -0.69
N PRO A 29 11.64 12.54 -0.23
CA PRO A 29 10.73 11.70 -1.01
C PRO A 29 9.41 12.39 -1.36
N GLU A 30 8.94 13.36 -0.57
CA GLU A 30 7.71 14.11 -0.87
C GLU A 30 7.90 15.13 -2.01
N GLN A 31 9.14 15.51 -2.30
CA GLN A 31 9.48 16.40 -3.43
C GLN A 31 9.91 15.60 -4.67
N CYS A 32 9.99 14.28 -4.57
CA CYS A 32 10.39 13.43 -5.68
C CYS A 32 9.21 13.20 -6.65
N PRO A 33 9.33 13.60 -7.94
CA PRO A 33 8.24 13.48 -8.90
C PRO A 33 7.86 12.01 -9.18
N GLU A 34 8.83 11.10 -9.10
CA GLU A 34 8.61 9.65 -9.25
C GLU A 34 7.71 9.10 -8.13
N VAL A 35 7.97 9.49 -6.87
CA VAL A 35 7.15 9.10 -5.71
C VAL A 35 5.74 9.68 -5.84
N ALA A 36 5.62 10.94 -6.27
CA ALA A 36 4.32 11.58 -6.49
C ALA A 36 3.49 10.86 -7.56
N ALA A 37 4.10 10.46 -8.68
CA ALA A 37 3.42 9.72 -9.75
C ALA A 37 2.93 8.34 -9.28
N LEU A 38 3.75 7.61 -8.53
CA LEU A 38 3.41 6.30 -7.99
C LEU A 38 2.29 6.39 -6.93
N LYS A 39 2.34 7.40 -6.06
CA LYS A 39 1.24 7.71 -5.12
C LYS A 39 -0.09 7.97 -5.85
N ALA A 40 -0.07 8.76 -6.93
CA ALA A 40 -1.27 9.05 -7.71
C ALA A 40 -1.86 7.78 -8.33
N GLN A 41 -1.02 6.90 -8.89
CA GLN A 41 -1.45 5.61 -9.41
C GLN A 41 -2.07 4.72 -8.32
N LEU A 42 -1.46 4.66 -7.13
CA LEU A 42 -2.01 3.94 -5.99
C LEU A 42 -3.38 4.48 -5.57
N GLY A 43 -3.55 5.80 -5.52
CA GLY A 43 -4.83 6.44 -5.21
C GLY A 43 -5.94 6.04 -6.18
N VAL A 44 -5.66 6.03 -7.48
CA VAL A 44 -6.60 5.59 -8.52
C VAL A 44 -6.97 4.11 -8.34
N GLN A 45 -5.98 3.25 -8.10
CA GLN A 45 -6.23 1.81 -7.92
C GLN A 45 -7.06 1.52 -6.65
N GLN A 46 -6.83 2.25 -5.56
CA GLN A 46 -7.64 2.14 -4.34
C GLN A 46 -9.08 2.59 -4.56
N GLN A 47 -9.29 3.71 -5.26
CA GLN A 47 -10.62 4.19 -5.61
C GLN A 47 -11.37 3.20 -6.51
N LEU A 48 -10.69 2.62 -7.51
CA LEU A 48 -11.25 1.57 -8.36
C LEU A 48 -11.61 0.32 -7.54
N ALA A 49 -10.72 -0.12 -6.64
CA ALA A 49 -10.98 -1.26 -5.78
C ALA A 49 -12.20 -1.02 -4.86
N GLN A 50 -12.41 0.20 -4.38
CA GLN A 50 -13.58 0.55 -3.56
C GLN A 50 -14.88 0.57 -4.37
N ARG A 51 -14.84 1.01 -5.64
CA ARG A 51 -16.00 0.98 -6.53
C ARG A 51 -16.39 -0.45 -6.92
N VAL A 52 -15.40 -1.30 -7.21
CA VAL A 52 -15.61 -2.68 -7.67
C VAL A 52 -16.05 -3.59 -6.53
N ASN A 53 -15.44 -3.47 -5.35
CA ASN A 53 -15.74 -4.35 -4.22
C ASN A 53 -16.90 -3.84 -3.34
N GLY A 54 -17.45 -2.66 -3.63
CA GLY A 54 -18.39 -1.97 -2.76
C GLY A 54 -17.72 -1.40 -1.50
N PRO A 55 -18.48 -0.76 -0.58
CA PRO A 55 -17.94 -0.36 0.71
C PRO A 55 -17.31 -1.58 1.39
N ARG A 56 -16.11 -1.42 1.99
CA ARG A 56 -15.51 -2.49 2.79
C ARG A 56 -16.59 -2.96 3.77
N ARG A 57 -16.96 -4.24 3.72
CA ARG A 57 -17.79 -4.84 4.77
C ARG A 57 -17.13 -4.48 6.09
N GLU A 58 -17.84 -3.72 6.93
CA GLU A 58 -17.42 -3.43 8.29
C GLU A 58 -17.00 -4.75 8.94
N GLY A 59 -15.79 -4.81 9.48
CA GLY A 59 -15.27 -5.99 10.18
C GLY A 59 -14.25 -6.86 9.43
N TYR A 60 -13.95 -6.62 8.15
CA TYR A 60 -12.75 -7.24 7.52
C TYR A 60 -11.50 -6.42 7.84
N ASP A 61 -10.87 -6.75 8.96
CA ASP A 61 -9.51 -6.31 9.29
C ASP A 61 -8.54 -7.49 9.04
N PRO A 62 -7.74 -7.46 7.97
CA PRO A 62 -6.80 -8.53 7.63
C PRO A 62 -5.64 -8.65 8.62
N LEU A 63 -5.43 -7.66 9.49
CA LEU A 63 -4.41 -7.67 10.53
C LEU A 63 -4.95 -8.13 11.89
N ARG A 64 -6.27 -8.26 12.03
CA ARG A 64 -6.91 -8.69 13.29
C ARG A 64 -6.41 -10.06 13.78
N GLY A 65 -6.08 -10.96 12.86
CA GLY A 65 -5.49 -12.26 13.19
C GLY A 65 -3.99 -12.20 13.55
N LEU A 66 -3.28 -11.18 13.09
CA LEU A 66 -1.84 -10.96 13.39
C LEU A 66 -1.62 -10.32 14.76
N GLN A 67 -2.60 -9.56 15.27
CA GLN A 67 -2.49 -8.89 16.59
C GLN A 67 -2.54 -9.88 17.78
N HIS A 68 -2.91 -11.15 17.58
CA HIS A 68 -3.04 -12.14 18.66
C HIS A 68 -1.74 -12.83 19.10
N THR A 69 -0.57 -12.51 18.53
CA THR A 69 0.71 -13.20 18.84
C THR A 69 1.70 -12.41 19.70
N ARG A 70 1.29 -11.33 20.37
CA ARG A 70 2.03 -10.89 21.57
C ARG A 70 1.57 -11.70 22.78
N VAL A 71 2.06 -12.93 22.85
CA VAL A 71 2.12 -13.69 24.11
C VAL A 71 3.12 -12.95 25.00
N ILE A 72 2.61 -12.12 25.91
CA ILE A 72 3.36 -11.68 27.07
C ILE A 72 3.44 -12.93 27.96
N GLY A 73 4.55 -13.66 27.85
CA GLY A 73 4.90 -14.67 28.84
C GLY A 73 5.29 -13.99 30.17
N PRO A 74 5.06 -14.67 31.31
CA PRO A 74 5.32 -14.14 32.65
C PRO A 74 6.79 -13.84 32.93
#